data_AF-A0A958F672-F1
#
_entry.id   AF-A0A958F672-F1
#
_cell.length_a   1.000
_cell.length_b   1.000
_cell.length_c   1.000
_cell.angle_alpha   90.00
_cell.angle_beta   90.00
_cell.angle_gamma   90.00
#
_symmetry.space_group_name_H-M   'P 1'
#
loop_
_entity.id
_entity.type
_entity.pdbx_description
1 polymer ?
#
loop_
_entity_poly.entity_id
_entity_poly.type
_entity_poly.pdbx_seq_one_letter_code
_entity_poly.pdbx_strand_id
1 'polypeptide(L)'
;MQVYLAGAMEHAPDGGCGWREELSHFLTGELRHRVFNPCVEEHRVLTPEEQRHLREWKTSDPARFRQTVRKLIEFDIHHLLNHTDYIICLWDQYVLNGGGTHGELTMAYHHRIPVYMVHHLQRPQISSWIIGCTSEMFEDFSLLKDFLKTRYKVS
;
A
#
# COMPACT_ATOMS: atom_id res chain seq x y z
N MET A 1 4.17 0.10 -16.81
CA MET A 1 3.96 0.99 -15.64
C MET A 1 4.35 0.26 -14.37
N GLN A 2 4.63 0.97 -13.29
CA GLN A 2 4.89 0.45 -11.94
C GLN A 2 3.78 0.88 -11.00
N VAL A 3 3.19 -0.08 -10.29
CA VAL A 3 2.08 0.12 -9.35
C VAL A 3 2.57 -0.09 -7.92
N TYR A 4 2.11 0.72 -6.98
CA TYR A 4 2.33 0.50 -5.55
C TYR A 4 1.04 0.02 -4.88
N LEU A 5 1.12 -1.05 -4.07
CA LEU A 5 -0.03 -1.62 -3.36
C LEU A 5 -0.07 -1.20 -1.88
N ALA A 6 -0.86 -0.16 -1.61
CA ALA A 6 -1.06 0.40 -0.27
C ALA A 6 -2.27 -0.25 0.44
N GLY A 7 -2.22 -0.33 1.77
CA GLY A 7 -3.28 -0.92 2.59
C GLY A 7 -2.73 -1.49 3.90
N ALA A 8 -3.61 -1.91 4.79
CA ALA A 8 -3.21 -2.42 6.11
C ALA A 8 -2.27 -3.63 6.00
N MET A 9 -1.36 -3.72 6.97
CA MET A 9 -0.48 -4.88 7.19
C MET A 9 -0.51 -5.31 8.67
N GLU A 10 -0.14 -4.41 9.60
CA GLU A 10 -0.03 -4.73 11.05
C GLU A 10 -1.33 -5.30 11.65
N HIS A 11 -2.48 -4.79 11.21
CA HIS A 11 -3.80 -5.17 11.74
C HIS A 11 -4.62 -6.04 10.79
N ALA A 12 -4.14 -6.31 9.58
CA ALA A 12 -4.84 -7.15 8.62
C ALA A 12 -4.76 -8.64 9.03
N PRO A 13 -5.85 -9.43 8.93
CA PRO A 13 -5.90 -10.82 9.41
C PRO A 13 -4.82 -11.74 8.81
N ASP A 14 -4.45 -11.49 7.56
CA ASP A 14 -3.45 -12.22 6.79
C ASP A 14 -2.19 -11.39 6.52
N GLY A 15 -1.98 -10.29 7.27
CA GLY A 15 -0.92 -9.33 6.99
C GLY A 15 -1.16 -8.49 5.73
N GLY A 16 -2.34 -8.59 5.11
CA GLY A 16 -2.69 -7.90 3.88
C GLY A 16 -2.09 -8.54 2.63
N CYS A 17 -1.65 -9.79 2.71
CA CYS A 17 -0.97 -10.48 1.61
C CYS A 17 -1.93 -10.95 0.51
N GLY A 18 -3.08 -11.54 0.87
CA GLY A 18 -3.93 -12.27 -0.06
C GLY A 18 -4.46 -11.43 -1.22
N TRP A 19 -5.04 -10.25 -0.91
CA TRP A 19 -5.55 -9.36 -1.96
C TRP A 19 -4.42 -8.78 -2.82
N ARG A 20 -3.25 -8.53 -2.23
CA ARG A 20 -2.09 -8.02 -2.95
C ARG A 20 -1.53 -9.05 -3.93
N GLU A 21 -1.50 -10.31 -3.54
CA GLU A 21 -1.10 -11.42 -4.42
C GLU A 21 -2.07 -11.57 -5.60
N GLU A 22 -3.37 -11.64 -5.33
CA GLU A 22 -4.40 -11.76 -6.39
C GLU A 22 -4.32 -10.59 -7.37
N LEU A 23 -4.26 -9.36 -6.84
CA LEU A 23 -4.19 -8.17 -7.68
C LEU A 23 -2.85 -8.09 -8.43
N SER A 24 -1.75 -8.56 -7.84
CA SER A 24 -0.45 -8.63 -8.53
C SER A 24 -0.52 -9.53 -9.76
N HIS A 25 -1.18 -10.68 -9.68
CA HIS A 25 -1.38 -11.56 -10.83
C HIS A 25 -2.18 -10.89 -11.95
N PHE A 26 -3.25 -10.18 -11.60
CA PHE A 26 -4.02 -9.40 -12.56
C PHE A 26 -3.18 -8.31 -13.26
N LEU A 27 -2.50 -7.47 -12.47
CA LEU A 27 -1.72 -6.34 -12.97
C LEU A 27 -0.56 -6.79 -13.87
N THR A 28 0.11 -7.88 -13.50
CA THR A 28 1.23 -8.43 -14.28
C THR A 28 0.75 -9.20 -15.51
N GLY A 29 -0.27 -10.04 -15.37
CA GLY A 29 -0.74 -10.91 -16.45
C GLY A 29 -1.56 -10.20 -17.52
N GLU A 30 -2.48 -9.33 -17.12
CA GLU A 30 -3.41 -8.67 -18.05
C GLU A 30 -2.92 -7.29 -18.49
N LEU A 31 -2.34 -6.50 -17.58
CA LEU A 31 -1.88 -5.14 -17.90
C LEU A 31 -0.38 -5.04 -18.18
N ARG A 32 0.40 -6.11 -17.92
CA ARG A 32 1.87 -6.11 -18.03
C ARG A 32 2.54 -5.01 -17.20
N HIS A 33 1.93 -4.67 -16.07
CA HIS A 33 2.50 -3.73 -15.12
C HIS A 33 3.44 -4.44 -14.16
N ARG A 34 4.47 -3.72 -13.70
CA ARG A 34 5.30 -4.14 -12.57
C ARG A 34 4.60 -3.73 -11.27
N VAL A 35 4.74 -4.53 -10.24
CA VAL A 35 4.03 -4.32 -8.97
C VAL A 35 5.03 -4.24 -7.83
N PHE A 36 4.92 -3.19 -7.03
CA PHE A 36 5.57 -3.07 -5.74
C PHE A 36 4.57 -3.54 -4.68
N ASN A 37 4.85 -4.70 -4.08
CA ASN A 37 4.05 -5.30 -3.04
C ASN A 37 4.85 -5.26 -1.72
N PRO A 38 4.48 -4.38 -0.76
CA PRO A 38 5.20 -4.26 0.51
C PRO A 38 5.38 -5.59 1.25
N CYS A 39 4.38 -6.49 1.20
CA CYS A 39 4.46 -7.82 1.83
C CYS A 39 5.60 -8.70 1.30
N VAL A 40 6.07 -8.47 0.07
CA VAL A 40 7.19 -9.20 -0.54
C VAL A 40 8.49 -8.43 -0.38
N GLU A 41 8.43 -7.11 -0.56
CA GLU A 41 9.63 -6.25 -0.64
C GLU A 41 10.23 -5.95 0.75
N GLU A 42 9.43 -5.86 1.82
CA GLU A 42 9.94 -5.66 3.20
C GLU A 42 10.94 -6.74 3.63
N HIS A 43 10.74 -7.99 3.19
CA HIS A 43 11.65 -9.10 3.46
C HIS A 43 13.04 -8.92 2.85
N ARG A 44 13.19 -8.02 1.88
CA ARG A 44 14.49 -7.72 1.24
C ARG A 44 15.24 -6.60 1.96
N VAL A 45 14.56 -5.80 2.76
CA VAL A 45 15.13 -4.65 3.47
C VAL A 45 15.67 -5.06 4.83
N LEU A 46 14.94 -5.92 5.54
CA LEU A 46 15.27 -6.31 6.89
C LEU A 46 16.24 -7.49 6.93
N THR A 47 17.24 -7.41 7.81
CA THR A 47 18.08 -8.55 8.16
C THR A 47 17.26 -9.67 8.82
N PRO A 48 17.73 -10.93 8.80
CA PRO A 48 17.02 -12.03 9.47
C PRO A 48 16.77 -11.80 10.97
N GLU A 49 17.66 -11.07 11.66
CA GLU A 49 17.47 -10.69 13.06
C GLU A 49 16.36 -9.65 13.21
N GLU A 50 16.39 -8.59 12.40
CA GLU A 50 15.34 -7.56 12.39
C GLU A 50 13.98 -8.19 12.11
N GLN A 51 13.85 -9.05 11.10
CA GLN A 51 12.59 -9.74 10.81
C GLN A 51 12.05 -10.56 11.99
N ARG A 52 12.95 -11.24 12.71
CA ARG A 52 12.57 -12.10 13.85
C ARG A 52 12.15 -11.30 15.08
N HIS A 53 12.82 -10.19 15.36
CA HIS A 53 12.69 -9.49 16.63
C HIS A 53 11.97 -8.13 16.56
N LEU A 54 11.66 -7.61 15.36
CA LEU A 54 11.07 -6.28 15.19
C LEU A 54 9.87 -6.04 16.10
N ARG A 55 8.92 -6.97 16.16
CA ARG A 55 7.70 -6.82 17.00
C ARG A 55 8.02 -6.77 18.49
N GLU A 56 9.01 -7.55 18.93
CA GLU A 56 9.45 -7.61 20.32
C GLU A 56 10.15 -6.31 20.74
N TRP A 57 11.00 -5.75 19.88
CA TRP A 57 11.71 -4.51 20.16
C TRP A 57 10.81 -3.31 20.37
N LYS A 58 9.54 -3.35 19.91
CA LYS A 58 8.55 -2.30 20.19
C LYS A 58 8.43 -2.03 21.69
N THR A 59 8.64 -3.03 22.54
CA THR A 59 8.66 -2.89 24.00
C THR A 59 10.06 -3.07 24.61
N SER A 60 10.85 -4.04 24.14
CA SER A 60 12.13 -4.40 24.76
C SER A 60 13.30 -3.49 24.37
N ASP A 61 13.30 -2.92 23.16
CA ASP A 61 14.31 -1.98 22.67
C ASP A 61 13.69 -0.93 21.72
N PRO A 62 12.98 0.08 22.26
CA PRO A 62 12.28 1.06 21.44
C PRO A 62 13.21 1.89 20.55
N ALA A 63 14.50 2.03 20.90
CA ALA A 63 15.46 2.75 20.08
C ALA A 63 15.77 1.97 18.81
N ARG A 64 16.07 0.68 18.94
CA ARG A 64 16.31 -0.21 17.79
C ARG A 64 15.05 -0.43 16.96
N PHE A 65 13.88 -0.52 17.59
CA PHE A 65 12.60 -0.56 16.89
C PHE A 65 12.41 0.67 15.99
N ARG A 66 12.57 1.88 16.55
CA ARG A 66 12.43 3.13 15.78
C ARG A 66 13.42 3.20 14.62
N GLN A 67 14.67 2.79 14.83
CA GLN A 67 15.67 2.79 13.77
C GLN A 67 15.28 1.83 12.64
N THR A 68 14.81 0.63 12.98
CA THR A 68 14.42 -0.39 12.00
C THR A 68 13.18 0.04 11.21
N VAL A 69 12.16 0.57 11.90
CA VAL A 69 10.94 1.11 11.24
C VAL A 69 11.27 2.29 10.33
N ARG A 70 12.22 3.17 10.69
CA ARG A 70 12.66 4.26 9.81
C ARG A 70 13.26 3.75 8.50
N LYS A 71 14.03 2.66 8.52
CA LYS A 71 14.54 2.03 7.29
C LYS A 71 13.40 1.58 6.36
N LEU A 72 12.35 0.99 6.92
CA LEU A 72 11.16 0.58 6.17
C LEU A 72 10.45 1.80 5.57
N ILE A 73 10.18 2.82 6.39
CA ILE A 73 9.56 4.07 5.93
C ILE A 73 10.37 4.70 4.79
N GLU A 74 11.69 4.82 4.95
CA GLU A 74 12.57 5.39 3.92
C GLU A 74 12.52 4.57 2.63
N PHE A 75 12.55 3.24 2.72
CA PHE A 75 12.47 2.35 1.58
C PHE A 75 11.14 2.48 0.83
N ASP A 76 10.03 2.45 1.54
CA ASP A 76 8.67 2.53 0.97
C ASP A 76 8.43 3.89 0.33
N ILE A 77 8.73 4.99 1.05
CA ILE A 77 8.55 6.35 0.53
C ILE A 77 9.48 6.59 -0.67
N HIS A 78 10.72 6.08 -0.65
CA HIS A 78 11.61 6.20 -1.80
C HIS A 78 11.04 5.51 -3.04
N HIS A 79 10.51 4.29 -2.90
CA HIS A 79 9.90 3.57 -4.01
C HIS A 79 8.63 4.25 -4.51
N LEU A 80 7.75 4.63 -3.58
CA LEU A 80 6.51 5.33 -3.88
C LEU A 80 6.78 6.62 -4.67
N LEU A 81 7.77 7.42 -4.27
CA LEU A 81 7.97 8.73 -4.90
C LEU A 81 8.78 8.68 -6.21
N ASN A 82 9.71 7.73 -6.34
CA ASN A 82 10.67 7.74 -7.46
C ASN A 82 10.39 6.68 -8.52
N HIS A 83 9.57 5.67 -8.20
CA HIS A 83 9.39 4.51 -9.07
C HIS A 83 7.94 4.20 -9.39
N THR A 84 6.98 4.79 -8.70
CA THR A 84 5.55 4.48 -8.85
C THR A 84 4.85 5.42 -9.81
N ASP A 85 4.14 4.85 -10.79
CA ASP A 85 3.29 5.62 -11.71
C ASP A 85 1.90 5.89 -11.11
N TYR A 86 1.37 4.98 -10.29
CA TYR A 86 0.11 5.14 -9.55
C TYR A 86 0.01 4.16 -8.38
N ILE A 87 -0.86 4.48 -7.41
CA ILE A 87 -1.14 3.67 -6.23
C ILE A 87 -2.49 2.99 -6.36
N ILE A 88 -2.57 1.73 -5.95
CA ILE A 88 -3.83 1.08 -5.60
C ILE A 88 -3.87 0.90 -4.09
N CYS A 89 -4.93 1.39 -3.46
CA CYS A 89 -5.11 1.33 -2.02
C CYS A 89 -6.34 0.50 -1.67
N LEU A 90 -6.19 -0.51 -0.80
CA LEU A 90 -7.33 -1.10 -0.10
C LEU A 90 -7.58 -0.34 1.21
N TRP A 91 -8.76 0.25 1.36
CA TRP A 91 -9.19 1.01 2.53
C TRP A 91 -10.34 0.29 3.26
N ASP A 92 -9.99 -0.50 4.27
CA ASP A 92 -10.93 -1.26 5.11
C ASP A 92 -10.76 -0.89 6.60
N GLN A 93 -11.44 -1.58 7.51
CA GLN A 93 -11.35 -1.29 8.95
C GLN A 93 -9.93 -1.41 9.52
N TYR A 94 -9.04 -2.19 8.91
CA TYR A 94 -7.72 -2.48 9.45
C TYR A 94 -6.74 -1.32 9.22
N VAL A 95 -7.00 -0.45 8.25
CA VAL A 95 -6.16 0.73 8.01
C VAL A 95 -6.29 1.77 9.12
N LEU A 96 -7.42 1.81 9.82
CA LEU A 96 -7.79 2.89 10.75
C LEU A 96 -6.82 3.01 11.94
N ASN A 97 -6.19 1.91 12.35
CA ASN A 97 -5.23 1.87 13.46
C ASN A 97 -3.77 1.95 12.99
N GLY A 98 -3.53 2.02 11.68
CA GLY A 98 -2.19 2.06 11.09
C GLY A 98 -1.78 3.45 10.62
N GLY A 99 -0.48 3.77 10.73
CA GLY A 99 0.07 5.05 10.25
C GLY A 99 0.57 5.04 8.79
N GLY A 100 0.99 3.87 8.29
CA GLY A 100 1.69 3.74 6.99
C GLY A 100 0.84 4.24 5.82
N THR A 101 -0.29 3.60 5.55
CA THR A 101 -1.15 3.94 4.41
C THR A 101 -1.66 5.37 4.43
N HIS A 102 -1.96 5.93 5.60
CA HIS A 102 -2.32 7.35 5.74
C HIS A 102 -1.20 8.28 5.23
N GLY A 103 0.04 7.99 5.62
CA GLY A 103 1.22 8.74 5.17
C GLY A 103 1.49 8.57 3.68
N GLU A 104 1.45 7.33 3.18
CA GLU A 104 1.64 7.00 1.76
C GLU A 104 0.67 7.79 0.86
N LEU A 105 -0.62 7.79 1.18
CA LEU A 105 -1.63 8.49 0.37
C LEU A 105 -1.44 10.02 0.40
N THR A 106 -1.07 10.58 1.55
CA THR A 106 -0.80 12.01 1.67
C THR A 106 0.41 12.41 0.82
N MET A 107 1.48 11.61 0.85
CA MET A 107 2.67 11.83 0.03
C MET A 107 2.37 11.68 -1.46
N ALA A 108 1.61 10.66 -1.84
CA ALA A 108 1.18 10.45 -3.22
C ALA A 108 0.42 11.66 -3.77
N TYR A 109 -0.58 12.14 -3.02
CA TYR A 109 -1.33 13.34 -3.35
C TYR A 109 -0.41 14.56 -3.53
N HIS A 110 0.48 14.80 -2.55
CA HIS A 110 1.41 15.92 -2.58
C HIS A 110 2.33 15.90 -3.82
N HIS A 111 2.73 14.71 -4.25
CA HIS A 111 3.57 14.48 -5.42
C HIS A 111 2.79 14.24 -6.72
N ARG A 112 1.47 14.41 -6.72
CA ARG A 112 0.57 14.22 -7.88
C ARG A 112 0.62 12.80 -8.48
N ILE A 113 0.87 11.80 -7.64
CA ILE A 113 0.78 10.39 -8.02
C ILE A 113 -0.69 9.97 -7.88
N PRO A 114 -1.34 9.45 -8.94
CA PRO A 114 -2.74 9.02 -8.87
C PRO A 114 -2.96 7.93 -7.83
N VAL A 115 -4.07 8.04 -7.08
CA VAL A 115 -4.48 7.08 -6.05
C VAL A 115 -5.84 6.49 -6.43
N TYR A 116 -5.86 5.18 -6.67
CA TYR A 116 -7.09 4.43 -6.92
C TYR A 116 -7.43 3.61 -5.67
N MET A 117 -8.52 3.96 -5.01
CA MET A 117 -8.91 3.35 -3.74
C MET A 117 -10.05 2.37 -3.92
N VAL A 118 -9.89 1.14 -3.44
CA VAL A 118 -11.00 0.23 -3.16
C VAL A 118 -11.35 0.39 -1.70
N HIS A 119 -12.62 0.60 -1.35
CA HIS A 119 -13.04 0.81 0.03
C HIS A 119 -14.11 -0.18 0.47
N HIS A 120 -13.96 -0.72 1.69
CA HIS A 120 -14.96 -1.58 2.33
C HIS A 120 -15.66 -0.90 3.52
N LEU A 121 -15.33 0.37 3.77
CA LEU A 121 -16.02 1.22 4.74
C LEU A 121 -17.08 2.08 4.06
N GLN A 122 -18.12 2.47 4.80
CA GLN A 122 -19.04 3.49 4.31
C GLN A 122 -18.32 4.83 4.22
N ARG A 123 -18.60 5.62 3.18
CA ARG A 123 -17.93 6.91 2.94
C ARG A 123 -17.87 7.85 4.16
N PRO A 124 -18.91 7.98 5.00
CA PRO A 124 -18.84 8.83 6.20
C PRO A 124 -17.82 8.37 7.25
N GLN A 125 -17.36 7.11 7.18
CA GLN A 125 -16.35 6.55 8.09
C GLN A 125 -14.93 6.79 7.58
N ILE A 126 -14.77 7.22 6.32
CA ILE A 126 -13.47 7.53 5.72
C ILE A 126 -13.18 9.01 5.97
N SER A 127 -12.01 9.30 6.53
CA SER A 127 -11.59 10.68 6.79
C SER A 127 -11.64 11.52 5.51
N SER A 128 -12.18 12.74 5.61
CA SER A 128 -12.20 13.69 4.48
C SER A 128 -10.81 14.00 3.95
N TRP A 129 -9.79 13.98 4.81
CA TRP A 129 -8.39 14.11 4.40
C TRP A 129 -7.97 13.01 3.43
N ILE A 130 -8.36 11.77 3.73
CA ILE A 130 -8.03 10.60 2.93
C ILE A 130 -8.82 10.59 1.62
N ILE A 131 -10.11 10.93 1.65
CA ILE A 131 -10.90 11.10 0.43
C ILE A 131 -10.25 12.13 -0.50
N GLY A 132 -9.79 13.26 0.06
CA GLY A 132 -9.08 14.31 -0.69
C GLY A 132 -7.76 13.86 -1.33
N CYS A 133 -7.16 12.76 -0.86
CA CYS A 133 -5.96 12.19 -1.47
C CYS A 133 -6.25 11.26 -2.66
N THR A 134 -7.52 10.86 -2.88
CA THR A 134 -7.88 9.89 -3.93
C THR A 134 -8.11 10.56 -5.28
N SER A 135 -7.74 9.85 -6.35
CA SER A 135 -8.11 10.21 -7.73
C SER A 135 -9.44 9.58 -8.13
N GLU A 136 -9.65 8.31 -7.77
CA GLU A 136 -10.90 7.58 -7.96
C GLU A 136 -11.13 6.60 -6.80
N MET A 137 -12.39 6.32 -6.50
CA MET A 137 -12.81 5.37 -5.46
C MET A 137 -13.77 4.32 -6.02
N PHE A 138 -13.57 3.07 -5.62
CA PHE A 138 -14.31 1.90 -6.09
C PHE A 138 -14.85 1.10 -4.90
N GLU A 139 -16.03 0.50 -5.07
CA GLU A 139 -16.66 -0.34 -4.04
C GLU A 139 -16.05 -1.74 -3.97
N ASP A 140 -15.43 -2.20 -5.05
CA ASP A 140 -14.77 -3.50 -5.12
C ASP A 140 -13.61 -3.52 -6.14
N PHE A 141 -12.83 -4.61 -6.10
CA PHE A 141 -11.72 -4.83 -7.03
C PHE A 141 -12.16 -5.09 -8.47
N SER A 142 -13.38 -5.56 -8.73
CA SER A 142 -13.85 -5.81 -10.09
C SER A 142 -14.04 -4.49 -10.84
N LEU A 143 -14.70 -3.52 -10.22
CA LEU A 143 -14.87 -2.17 -10.75
C LEU A 143 -13.53 -1.47 -10.98
N LEU A 144 -12.58 -1.63 -10.05
CA LEU A 144 -11.22 -1.14 -10.23
C LEU A 144 -10.55 -1.80 -11.45
N LYS A 145 -10.61 -3.13 -11.57
CA LYS A 145 -9.99 -3.89 -12.67
C LYS A 145 -10.54 -3.41 -14.03
N ASP A 146 -11.85 -3.20 -14.14
CA ASP A 146 -12.49 -2.70 -15.37
C ASP A 146 -12.06 -1.27 -15.73
N PHE A 147 -11.97 -0.39 -14.72
CA PHE A 147 -11.43 0.96 -14.89
C PHE A 147 -9.98 0.92 -15.39
N LEU A 148 -9.12 0.11 -14.76
CA LEU A 148 -7.71 0.00 -15.14
C LEU A 148 -7.53 -0.55 -16.56
N LYS A 149 -8.30 -1.56 -16.96
CA LYS A 149 -8.31 -2.08 -18.34
C LYS A 149 -8.63 -1.00 -19.36
N THR A 150 -9.60 -0.14 -19.05
CA THR A 150 -9.99 0.96 -19.94
C THR A 150 -8.92 2.04 -19.97
N ARG A 151 -8.42 2.43 -18.79
CA ARG A 151 -7.48 3.53 -18.60
C ARG A 151 -6.09 3.26 -19.17
N TYR A 152 -5.66 2.01 -19.15
CA TYR A 152 -4.32 1.56 -19.52
C TYR A 152 -4.35 0.50 -20.62
N LYS A 153 -5.38 0.50 -21.48
CA LYS A 153 -5.47 -0.42 -22.63
C LYS A 153 -4.10 -0.57 -23.29
N VAL A 154 -3.54 -1.76 -23.17
CA VAL A 154 -2.37 -2.16 -23.95
C VAL A 154 -2.93 -2.38 -25.36
N SER A 155 -2.55 -1.49 -26.27
CA SER A 155 -2.82 -1.67 -27.70
C SER A 155 -1.96 -2.79 -28.26
#